data_AF-A0A379KKT2-F1
#
_entry.id   AF-A0A379KKT2-F1
#
_cell.length_a   1.000
_cell.length_b   1.000
_cell.length_c   1.000
_cell.angle_alpha   90.00
_cell.angle_beta   90.00
_cell.angle_gamma   90.00
#
_symmetry.space_group_name_H-M   'P 1'
#
loop_
_entity.id
_entity.type
_entity.pdbx_description
1 polymer ?
#
loop_
_entity_poly.entity_id
_entity_poly.type
_entity_poly.pdbx_seq_one_letter_code
_entity_poly.pdbx_strand_id
1 'polypeptide(L)'
;MTAGPILSLRHYRDDVIAHSHDHPQLVFGLRGRLDFEVQGHGARIDRQGLIVVPAGAHHTCGSDAGSHCLVLDVPSDDWLDEQLGEHANASRRLLDRSAALGLDPRQQQLVDWLAASPVDDPLIARQGAGLFG
;
A
#
# COMPACT_ATOMS: atom_id res chain seq x y z
N MET A 1 22.60 -0.59 -4.23
CA MET A 1 21.87 -0.04 -3.07
C MET A 1 20.41 -0.30 -3.34
N THR A 2 19.85 -1.40 -2.85
CA THR A 2 18.40 -1.65 -2.93
C THR A 2 17.75 -0.78 -1.85
N ALA A 3 17.04 0.26 -2.27
CA ALA A 3 16.28 1.09 -1.35
C ALA A 3 15.21 0.21 -0.70
N GLY A 4 15.11 0.25 0.63
CA GLY A 4 14.05 -0.46 1.36
C GLY A 4 12.67 0.09 1.03
N PRO A 5 11.60 -0.59 1.48
CA PRO A 5 10.23 -0.15 1.24
C PRO A 5 10.01 1.23 1.84
N ILE A 6 9.33 2.09 1.10
CA ILE A 6 8.97 3.42 1.57
C ILE A 6 7.54 3.35 2.05
N LEU A 7 7.37 3.61 3.35
CA LEU A 7 6.05 3.77 3.95
C LEU A 7 5.74 5.27 3.99
N SER A 8 4.55 5.64 3.54
CA SER A 8 4.11 7.05 3.56
C SER A 8 2.66 7.16 4.02
N LEU A 9 2.37 8.19 4.81
CA LEU A 9 1.00 8.57 5.14
C LEU A 9 0.51 9.58 4.12
N ARG A 10 -0.62 9.26 3.46
CA ARG A 10 -1.21 10.13 2.46
C ARG A 10 -2.61 10.56 2.88
N HIS A 11 -2.88 11.83 2.60
CA HIS A 11 -4.17 12.44 2.84
C HIS A 11 -4.75 12.88 1.50
N TYR A 12 -5.87 12.27 1.11
CA TYR A 12 -6.59 12.57 -0.11
C TYR A 12 -7.77 13.46 0.22
N ARG A 13 -7.95 14.55 -0.52
CA ARG A 13 -9.06 15.50 -0.40
C ARG A 13 -9.41 16.04 -1.77
N ASP A 14 -10.70 16.05 -2.10
CA ASP A 14 -11.41 16.80 -3.17
C ASP A 14 -10.87 16.72 -4.61
N ASP A 15 -9.57 16.50 -4.83
CA ASP A 15 -8.91 16.40 -6.11
C ASP A 15 -8.70 14.92 -6.49
N VAL A 16 -9.12 14.59 -7.71
CA VAL A 16 -8.84 13.29 -8.33
C VAL A 16 -7.42 13.31 -8.86
N ILE A 17 -6.55 12.50 -8.27
CA ILE A 17 -5.16 12.35 -8.72
C ILE A 17 -5.09 11.16 -9.67
N ALA A 18 -4.73 11.41 -10.93
CA ALA A 18 -4.51 10.38 -11.94
C ALA A 18 -3.01 10.21 -12.20
N HIS A 19 -2.45 9.04 -11.92
CA HIS A 19 -1.04 8.75 -12.16
C HIS A 19 -0.73 7.25 -12.30
N SER A 20 0.52 6.95 -12.64
CA SER A 20 1.12 5.61 -12.69
C SER A 20 2.54 5.67 -12.13
N HIS A 21 3.02 4.55 -11.60
CA HIS A 21 4.35 4.43 -10.99
C HIS A 21 5.02 3.15 -11.49
N ASP A 22 6.35 3.12 -11.55
CA ASP A 22 7.10 1.96 -12.06
C ASP A 22 7.26 0.83 -11.03
N HIS A 23 6.68 1.01 -9.84
CA HIS A 23 6.67 0.04 -8.74
C HIS A 23 5.25 -0.22 -8.25
N PRO A 24 4.96 -1.42 -7.71
CA PRO A 24 3.64 -1.71 -7.16
C PRO A 24 3.46 -1.02 -5.80
N GLN A 25 2.22 -0.64 -5.50
CA GLN A 25 1.86 -0.01 -4.24
C GLN A 25 0.74 -0.77 -3.54
N LEU A 26 0.83 -0.82 -2.22
CA LEU A 26 -0.27 -1.24 -1.36
C LEU A 26 -0.82 -0.02 -0.64
N VAL A 27 -2.12 0.24 -0.79
CA VAL A 27 -2.79 1.37 -0.14
C VAL A 27 -3.81 0.84 0.86
N PHE A 28 -3.58 1.15 2.13
CA PHE A 28 -4.39 0.71 3.27
C PHE A 28 -5.26 1.86 3.79
N GLY A 29 -6.55 1.61 4.00
CA GLY A 29 -7.47 2.58 4.56
C GLY A 29 -7.33 2.71 6.08
N LEU A 30 -7.11 3.93 6.57
CA LEU A 30 -7.03 4.23 8.01
C LEU A 30 -8.30 4.88 8.52
N ARG A 31 -8.73 5.95 7.84
CA ARG A 31 -9.92 6.76 8.18
C ARG A 31 -10.49 7.42 6.93
N GLY A 32 -11.81 7.62 6.93
CA GLY A 32 -12.51 8.18 5.78
C GLY A 32 -12.71 7.14 4.69
N ARG A 33 -12.95 7.63 3.47
CA ARG A 33 -13.28 6.80 2.31
C ARG A 33 -12.52 7.30 1.10
N LEU A 34 -11.77 6.42 0.45
CA LEU A 34 -11.05 6.71 -0.79
C LEU A 34 -11.70 5.91 -1.91
N ASP A 35 -12.14 6.61 -2.94
CA ASP A 35 -12.61 6.01 -4.17
C ASP A 35 -11.40 5.88 -5.12
N PHE A 36 -11.22 4.68 -5.66
CA PHE A 36 -10.14 4.32 -6.58
C PHE A 36 -10.74 3.87 -7.91
N GLU A 37 -10.05 4.17 -9.01
CA GLU A 37 -10.26 3.50 -10.28
C GLU A 37 -8.91 3.03 -10.78
N VAL A 38 -8.73 1.72 -10.97
CA VAL A 38 -7.48 1.16 -11.51
C VAL A 38 -7.81 0.47 -12.82
N GLN A 39 -7.20 0.91 -13.92
CA GLN A 39 -7.45 0.33 -15.26
C GLN A 39 -8.96 0.23 -15.60
N GLY A 40 -9.73 1.28 -15.29
CA GLY A 40 -11.19 1.33 -15.52
C GLY A 40 -12.04 0.52 -14.54
N HIS A 41 -11.45 -0.09 -13.51
CA HIS A 41 -12.17 -0.82 -12.48
C HIS A 41 -12.25 0.01 -11.20
N GLY A 42 -13.47 0.41 -10.86
CA GLY A 42 -13.75 1.13 -9.62
C GLY A 42 -13.61 0.24 -8.39
N ALA A 43 -12.95 0.74 -7.37
CA ALA A 43 -12.83 0.14 -6.05
C ALA A 43 -13.01 1.22 -4.98
N ARG A 44 -13.43 0.80 -3.79
CA ARG A 44 -13.58 1.71 -2.65
C ARG A 44 -12.81 1.15 -1.47
N ILE A 45 -12.08 2.03 -0.81
CA ILE A 45 -11.31 1.70 0.37
C ILE A 45 -11.80 2.55 1.53
N ASP A 46 -12.24 1.88 2.57
CA ASP A 46 -12.47 2.43 3.89
C ASP A 46 -11.55 1.70 4.89
N ARG A 47 -11.81 1.89 6.18
CA ARG A 47 -11.01 1.24 7.23
C ARG A 47 -11.12 -0.28 7.09
N GLN A 48 -10.01 -0.99 7.26
CA GLN A 48 -9.87 -2.43 6.97
C GLN A 48 -9.89 -2.78 5.48
N GLY A 49 -9.92 -1.80 4.59
CA GLY A 49 -9.71 -2.00 3.17
C GLY A 49 -8.23 -1.86 2.78
N LEU A 50 -7.84 -2.66 1.79
CA LEU A 50 -6.55 -2.59 1.11
C LEU A 50 -6.79 -2.62 -0.40
N ILE A 51 -6.05 -1.85 -1.18
CA ILE A 51 -5.93 -2.07 -2.62
C ILE A 51 -4.48 -2.32 -3.02
N VAL A 52 -4.32 -3.25 -3.95
CA VAL A 52 -3.08 -3.48 -4.68
C VAL A 52 -3.13 -2.67 -5.97
N VAL A 53 -2.14 -1.81 -6.16
CA VAL A 53 -1.91 -1.06 -7.39
C VAL A 53 -0.67 -1.65 -8.07
N PRO A 54 -0.83 -2.35 -9.21
CA PRO A 54 0.32 -2.91 -9.92
C PRO A 54 1.24 -1.83 -10.49
N ALA A 55 2.50 -2.19 -10.69
CA ALA A 55 3.45 -1.35 -11.42
C ALA A 55 2.92 -1.02 -12.83
N GLY A 56 3.09 0.23 -13.25
CA GLY A 56 2.62 0.76 -14.53
C GLY A 56 1.10 0.94 -14.63
N ALA A 57 0.32 0.56 -13.61
CA ALA A 57 -1.12 0.68 -13.67
C ALA A 57 -1.56 2.15 -13.53
N HIS A 58 -2.24 2.66 -14.56
CA HIS A 58 -2.93 3.93 -14.46
C HIS A 58 -4.09 3.81 -13.48
N HIS A 59 -4.10 4.69 -12.50
CA HIS A 59 -5.19 4.77 -11.55
C HIS A 59 -5.53 6.21 -11.20
N THR A 60 -6.79 6.40 -10.86
CA THR A 60 -7.30 7.63 -10.27
C THR A 60 -7.69 7.36 -8.82
N CYS A 61 -7.50 8.36 -7.96
CA CYS A 61 -7.90 8.28 -6.56
C CYS A 61 -8.45 9.62 -6.10
N GLY A 62 -9.56 9.59 -5.36
CA GLY A 62 -10.25 10.80 -4.91
C GLY A 62 -11.13 10.54 -3.68
N SER A 63 -11.36 11.56 -2.88
CA SER A 63 -12.19 11.45 -1.67
C SER A 63 -12.98 12.73 -1.43
N ASP A 64 -14.31 12.60 -1.47
CA ASP A 64 -15.25 13.73 -1.25
C ASP A 64 -15.26 14.23 0.20
N ALA A 65 -14.96 13.34 1.17
CA ALA A 65 -15.02 13.65 2.61
C ALA A 65 -13.63 13.68 3.27
N GLY A 66 -12.59 13.50 2.47
CA GLY A 66 -11.23 13.26 2.94
C GLY A 66 -10.98 11.81 3.34
N SER A 67 -9.77 11.32 3.04
CA SER A 67 -9.31 9.99 3.43
C SER A 67 -7.86 10.00 3.88
N HIS A 68 -7.57 9.25 4.94
CA HIS A 68 -6.22 8.96 5.40
C HIS A 68 -5.86 7.52 5.05
N CYS A 69 -4.76 7.37 4.33
CA CYS A 69 -4.26 6.08 3.89
C CYS A 69 -2.79 5.91 4.24
N LEU A 70 -2.42 4.67 4.54
CA LEU A 70 -1.03 4.25 4.59
C LEU A 70 -0.67 3.68 3.22
N VAL A 71 0.41 4.15 2.61
CA VAL A 71 0.88 3.68 1.31
C VAL A 71 2.24 3.04 1.48
N LEU A 72 2.37 1.79 1.05
CA LEU A 72 3.62 1.07 0.98
C LEU A 72 4.06 0.98 -0.48
N ASP A 73 5.17 1.63 -0.79
CA ASP A 73 5.89 1.46 -2.05
C ASP A 73 6.72 0.17 -1.95
N VAL A 74 6.38 -0.82 -2.77
CA VAL A 74 7.07 -2.10 -2.76
C VAL A 74 8.34 -2.00 -3.63
N PRO A 75 9.53 -2.30 -3.08
CA PRO A 75 10.79 -2.27 -3.83
C PRO A 75 10.86 -3.37 -4.90
N SER A 76 11.99 -3.40 -5.60
CA SER A 76 12.27 -4.36 -6.68
C SER A 76 12.07 -5.83 -6.29
N ASP A 77 11.84 -6.67 -7.28
CA ASP A 77 11.67 -8.12 -7.14
C ASP A 77 12.75 -8.80 -6.29
N ASP A 78 14.02 -8.40 -6.45
CA ASP A 78 15.13 -8.94 -5.66
C ASP A 78 14.95 -8.72 -4.15
N TRP A 79 14.35 -7.59 -3.74
CA TRP A 79 14.08 -7.29 -2.34
C TRP A 79 12.97 -8.20 -1.78
N LEU A 80 11.94 -8.48 -2.58
CA LEU A 80 10.87 -9.40 -2.18
C LEU A 80 11.42 -10.81 -1.96
N ASP A 81 12.29 -11.27 -2.86
CA ASP A 81 12.92 -12.59 -2.74
C ASP A 81 13.81 -12.67 -1.49
N GLU A 82 14.58 -11.62 -1.19
CA GLU A 82 15.43 -11.55 0.00
C GLU A 82 14.63 -11.51 1.32
N GLN A 83 13.48 -10.82 1.36
CA GLN A 83 12.74 -10.61 2.61
C GLN A 83 11.64 -11.64 2.86
N LEU A 84 11.00 -12.16 1.81
CA LEU A 84 9.82 -13.03 1.95
C LEU A 84 10.12 -14.50 1.65
N GLY A 85 11.31 -14.82 1.13
CA GLY A 85 11.75 -16.19 0.88
C GLY A 85 10.71 -17.01 0.11
N GLU A 86 10.20 -18.09 0.72
CA GLU A 86 9.22 -18.98 0.10
C GLU A 86 7.89 -18.29 -0.27
N HIS A 87 7.56 -17.17 0.38
CA HIS A 87 6.33 -16.41 0.13
C HIS A 87 6.48 -15.38 -1.00
N ALA A 88 7.69 -15.11 -1.49
CA ALA A 88 7.95 -14.09 -2.50
C ALA A 88 7.13 -14.31 -3.78
N ASN A 89 6.99 -15.55 -4.24
CA ASN A 89 6.18 -15.88 -5.42
C ASN A 89 4.68 -15.60 -5.22
N ALA A 90 4.15 -15.81 -4.02
CA ALA A 90 2.75 -15.51 -3.73
C ALA A 90 2.52 -14.00 -3.69
N SER A 91 3.44 -13.26 -3.06
CA SER A 91 3.42 -11.79 -3.03
C SER A 91 3.54 -11.19 -4.41
N ARG A 92 4.45 -11.67 -5.26
CA ARG A 92 4.61 -11.20 -6.64
C ARG A 92 3.32 -11.36 -7.45
N ARG A 93 2.70 -12.55 -7.39
CA ARG A 93 1.40 -12.78 -8.05
C ARG A 93 0.28 -11.88 -7.54
N LEU A 94 0.31 -11.52 -6.26
CA LEU A 94 -0.64 -10.56 -5.70
C LEU A 94 -0.38 -9.16 -6.26
N LEU A 95 0.87 -8.71 -6.27
CA LEU A 95 1.30 -7.37 -6.72
C LEU A 95 1.10 -7.14 -8.22
N ASP A 96 1.14 -8.20 -9.04
CA ASP A 96 0.89 -8.14 -10.48
C ASP A 96 -0.57 -7.86 -10.85
N ARG A 97 -1.49 -7.93 -9.89
CA ARG A 97 -2.93 -7.79 -10.14
C ARG A 97 -3.54 -6.73 -9.25
N SER A 98 -4.37 -5.87 -9.85
CA SER A 98 -5.18 -4.97 -9.04
C SER A 98 -6.24 -5.77 -8.30
N ALA A 99 -6.29 -5.61 -6.99
CA ALA A 99 -7.21 -6.31 -6.13
C ALA A 99 -7.56 -5.44 -4.92
N ALA A 100 -8.85 -5.39 -4.58
CA ALA A 100 -9.32 -4.87 -3.30
C ALA A 100 -9.46 -6.04 -2.32
N LEU A 101 -8.85 -5.91 -1.15
CA LEU A 101 -8.79 -6.94 -0.11
C LEU A 101 -9.32 -6.39 1.21
N GLY A 102 -9.88 -7.28 2.03
CA GLY A 102 -10.25 -6.99 3.40
C GLY A 102 -9.15 -7.41 4.37
N LEU A 103 -8.81 -6.54 5.31
CA LEU A 103 -7.95 -6.82 6.44
C LEU A 103 -8.77 -7.36 7.61
N ASP A 104 -8.26 -8.39 8.26
CA ASP A 104 -8.80 -8.80 9.56
C ASP A 104 -8.44 -7.77 10.66
N PRO A 105 -9.04 -7.86 11.86
CA PRO A 105 -8.77 -6.92 12.94
C PRO A 105 -7.30 -6.87 13.40
N ARG A 106 -6.56 -7.99 13.35
CA ARG A 106 -5.14 -8.04 13.74
C ARG A 106 -4.27 -7.36 12.70
N GLN A 107 -4.56 -7.58 11.43
CA GLN A 107 -3.89 -6.91 10.31
C GLN A 107 -4.14 -5.40 10.37
N GLN A 108 -5.38 -4.97 10.65
CA GLN A 108 -5.68 -3.55 10.83
C GLN A 108 -4.92 -2.94 12.02
N GLN A 109 -4.79 -3.66 13.14
CA GLN A 109 -4.01 -3.20 14.29
C GLN A 109 -2.53 -2.99 13.94
N LEU A 110 -1.94 -3.88 13.15
CA LEU A 110 -0.56 -3.73 12.67
C LEU A 110 -0.42 -2.49 11.77
N VAL A 111 -1.37 -2.29 10.84
CA VAL A 111 -1.41 -1.12 9.97
C VAL A 111 -1.54 0.17 10.79
N ASP A 112 -2.42 0.20 11.79
CA ASP A 112 -2.57 1.35 12.69
C ASP A 112 -1.27 1.63 13.47
N TRP A 113 -0.56 0.59 13.92
CA TRP A 113 0.72 0.73 14.62
C TRP A 113 1.83 1.27 13.71
N LEU A 114 1.92 0.78 12.47
CA LEU A 114 2.84 1.30 11.46
C LEU A 114 2.53 2.76 11.12
N ALA A 115 1.24 3.10 11.00
CA ALA A 115 0.79 4.48 10.75
C ALA A 115 1.03 5.42 11.94
N ALA A 116 1.02 4.91 13.18
CA ALA A 116 1.28 5.68 14.38
C ALA A 116 2.77 5.78 14.74
N SER A 117 3.61 4.95 14.12
CA SER A 117 5.06 5.04 14.24
C SER A 117 5.56 6.31 13.56
N PRO A 118 6.66 6.93 13.99
CA PRO A 118 7.25 8.08 13.30
C PRO A 118 7.74 7.63 11.91
N VAL A 119 6.86 7.74 10.91
CA VAL A 119 7.10 7.40 9.50
C VAL A 119 8.18 8.32 8.88
N ASP A 120 8.69 9.29 9.63
CA ASP A 120 9.80 10.20 9.26
C ASP A 120 11.19 9.77 9.75
N ASP A 121 11.34 8.60 10.41
CA ASP A 121 12.67 8.09 10.77
C ASP A 121 13.18 7.06 9.73
N PRO A 122 14.19 7.39 8.89
CA PRO A 122 14.71 6.51 7.84
C PRO A 122 15.33 5.20 8.38
N LEU A 123 15.42 5.01 9.70
CA LEU A 123 15.88 3.77 10.32
C LEU A 123 14.77 2.70 10.47
N ILE A 124 13.48 3.08 10.59
CA ILE A 124 12.38 2.12 10.87
C ILE A 124 11.77 1.55 9.58
N ALA A 125 11.82 2.28 8.46
CA ALA A 125 11.49 1.74 7.12
C ALA A 125 12.27 0.46 6.79
N ARG A 126 13.43 0.26 7.44
CA ARG A 126 14.30 -0.92 7.28
C ARG A 126 13.97 -2.08 8.22
N GLN A 127 13.13 -1.91 9.24
CA GLN A 127 12.82 -2.94 10.25
C GLN A 127 11.41 -3.53 10.15
N GLY A 128 10.48 -2.90 9.41
CA GLY A 128 9.13 -3.44 9.20
C GLY A 128 9.04 -4.71 8.36
N ALA A 129 10.10 -5.02 7.59
CA ALA A 129 10.19 -6.24 6.78
C ALA A 129 10.47 -7.51 7.62
N GLY A 130 10.98 -7.35 8.84
CA GLY A 130 11.41 -8.47 9.70
C GLY A 130 10.33 -9.13 10.55
N LEU A 131 9.06 -8.71 10.44
CA LEU A 131 7.94 -9.28 11.21
C LEU A 131 7.14 -10.35 10.45
N PHE A 132 7.59 -10.73 9.25
CA PHE A 132 7.03 -11.84 8.46
C PHE A 132 7.93 -13.10 8.47
N GLY A 133 8.66 -13.31 9.57
CA GLY A 133 9.33 -14.57 9.86
C GLY A 133 8.45 -15.51 10.67
#